data_AF-A0A9X2C2V3-F1
#
_entry.id   AF-A0A9X2C2V3-F1
#
_cell.length_a   1.000
_cell.length_b   1.000
_cell.length_c   1.000
_cell.angle_alpha   90.00
_cell.angle_beta   90.00
_cell.angle_gamma   90.00
#
_symmetry.space_group_name_H-M   'P 1'
#
loop_
_entity.id
_entity.type
_entity.pdbx_description
1 polymer ?
#
loop_
_entity_poly.entity_id
_entity_poly.type
_entity_poly.pdbx_seq_one_letter_code
_entity_poly.pdbx_strand_id
1 'polypeptide(L)'
;MESAEIAVQVVWSPSARETLTAALRLPAGATVADALAAADWPALASAAQGDAAFGAAGLSAAVWSKARPLAHVLRDGDRVEVLRDLQIDPMTARRVRFEAAGGIDALRQRGYAGRKR
;
A
#
# COMPACT_ATOMS: atom_id res chain seq x y z
N MET A 1 13.13 15.49 28.64
CA MET A 1 13.80 14.79 27.53
C MET A 1 12.93 15.06 26.32
N GLU A 2 13.37 15.96 25.46
CA GLU A 2 12.60 16.42 24.31
C GLU A 2 12.67 15.30 23.26
N SER A 3 11.57 14.56 23.09
CA SER A 3 11.49 13.56 22.03
C SER A 3 11.50 14.30 20.71
N ALA A 4 12.58 14.16 19.94
CA ALA A 4 12.63 14.67 18.58
C ALA A 4 11.42 14.14 17.81
N GLU A 5 10.76 14.96 17.00
CA GLU A 5 9.64 14.51 16.16
C GLU A 5 10.16 14.04 14.79
N ILE A 6 9.42 13.09 14.19
CA ILE A 6 9.59 12.66 12.81
C ILE A 6 8.31 12.98 12.03
N ALA A 7 8.46 13.45 10.80
CA ALA A 7 7.38 13.60 9.85
C ALA A 7 7.25 12.33 9.01
N VAL A 8 6.06 11.73 8.98
CA VAL A 8 5.78 10.52 8.20
C VAL A 8 4.50 10.67 7.40
N GLN A 9 4.35 9.86 6.35
CA GLN A 9 3.14 9.78 5.55
C GLN A 9 2.56 8.37 5.61
N VAL A 10 1.28 8.23 5.89
CA VAL A 10 0.54 6.96 5.78
C VAL A 10 -0.34 7.02 4.55
N VAL A 11 -0.26 6.01 3.69
CA VAL A 11 -1.06 5.89 2.47
C VAL A 11 -1.80 4.56 2.49
N TRP A 12 -3.10 4.60 2.23
CA TRP A 12 -3.95 3.42 2.17
C TRP A 12 -4.95 3.53 1.04
N SER A 13 -5.17 2.44 0.31
CA SER A 13 -6.19 2.37 -0.74
C SER A 13 -7.26 1.33 -0.38
N PRO A 14 -8.33 1.73 0.34
CA PRO A 14 -9.35 0.81 0.84
C PRO A 14 -10.11 0.10 -0.29
N SER A 15 -10.39 0.85 -1.37
CA SER A 15 -11.15 0.37 -2.52
C SER A 15 -10.48 0.77 -3.84
N ALA A 16 -10.99 0.26 -4.96
CA ALA A 16 -10.44 0.60 -6.27
C ALA A 16 -10.66 2.09 -6.56
N ARG A 17 -9.58 2.81 -6.93
CA ARG A 17 -9.57 4.26 -7.23
C ARG A 17 -9.78 5.17 -6.02
N GLU A 18 -9.75 4.62 -4.81
CA GLU A 18 -9.78 5.38 -3.58
C GLU A 18 -8.41 5.30 -2.90
N THR A 19 -7.86 6.45 -2.53
CA THR A 19 -6.59 6.54 -1.82
C THR A 19 -6.71 7.59 -0.72
N LEU A 20 -6.51 7.15 0.51
CA LEU A 20 -6.44 7.97 1.70
C LEU A 20 -4.97 8.23 2.03
N THR A 21 -4.67 9.43 2.49
CA THR A 21 -3.32 9.84 2.87
C THR A 21 -3.38 10.68 4.13
N ALA A 22 -2.55 10.35 5.12
CA ALA A 22 -2.37 11.12 6.35
C ALA A 22 -0.91 11.55 6.46
N ALA A 23 -0.67 12.85 6.68
CA ALA A 23 0.64 13.37 7.04
C ALA A 23 0.67 13.54 8.56
N LEU A 24 1.63 12.90 9.22
CA LEU A 24 1.69 12.79 10.67
C LEU A 24 3.02 13.32 11.20
N ARG A 25 2.97 13.90 12.40
CA ARG A 25 4.14 14.14 13.25
C ARG A 25 4.07 13.19 14.43
N LEU A 26 5.10 12.37 14.58
CA LEU A 26 5.17 11.36 15.62
C LEU A 26 6.48 11.51 16.41
N PRO A 27 6.53 11.06 17.67
CA PRO A 27 7.79 10.98 18.40
C PRO A 27 8.80 10.09 17.65
N ALA A 28 10.07 10.48 17.65
CA ALA A 28 11.15 9.65 17.14
C ALA A 28 11.16 8.31 17.91
N GLY A 29 11.30 7.22 17.17
CA GLY A 29 11.13 5.87 17.70
C GLY A 29 9.72 5.30 17.53
N ALA A 30 8.76 6.09 17.05
CA ALA A 30 7.44 5.59 16.67
C ALA A 30 7.53 4.47 15.63
N THR A 31 6.58 3.55 15.69
CA THR A 31 6.50 2.37 14.84
C THR A 31 5.46 2.53 13.74
N VAL A 32 5.44 1.58 12.80
CA VAL A 32 4.36 1.45 11.81
C VAL A 32 3.00 1.36 12.52
N ALA A 33 2.87 0.59 13.61
CA ALA A 33 1.63 0.50 14.38
C ALA A 33 1.17 1.87 14.91
N ASP A 34 2.09 2.65 15.47
CA ASP A 34 1.80 3.99 15.99
C ASP A 34 1.32 4.94 14.88
N ALA A 35 1.95 4.88 13.71
CA ALA A 35 1.52 5.67 12.56
C ALA A 35 0.13 5.27 12.04
N LEU A 36 -0.18 3.97 12.01
CA LEU A 36 -1.52 3.50 11.61
C LEU A 36 -2.59 3.90 12.63
N ALA A 37 -2.28 3.86 13.92
CA ALA A 37 -3.18 4.33 14.97
C ALA A 37 -3.42 5.85 14.87
N ALA A 38 -2.37 6.63 14.66
CA ALA A 38 -2.45 8.08 14.52
C ALA A 38 -3.11 8.56 13.21
N ALA A 39 -3.19 7.70 12.18
CA ALA A 39 -3.96 8.00 10.96
C ALA A 39 -5.49 7.99 11.19
N ASP A 40 -5.95 7.43 12.32
CA ASP A 40 -7.35 7.44 12.79
C ASP A 40 -8.36 6.94 11.75
N TRP A 41 -8.02 5.84 11.05
CA TRP A 41 -8.93 5.16 10.13
C TRP A 41 -9.56 3.93 10.80
N PRO A 42 -10.87 3.95 11.12
CA PRO A 42 -11.53 2.89 11.91
C PRO A 42 -11.36 1.48 11.35
N ALA A 43 -11.29 1.37 10.02
CA ALA A 43 -11.11 0.11 9.32
C ALA A 43 -9.71 -0.51 9.50
N LEU A 44 -8.69 0.29 9.86
CA LEU A 44 -7.35 -0.20 10.18
C LEU A 44 -7.15 -0.37 11.69
N ALA A 45 -7.86 0.40 12.52
CA ALA A 45 -7.71 0.38 13.97
C ALA A 45 -7.95 -1.02 14.57
N SER A 46 -8.95 -1.76 14.07
CA SER A 46 -9.22 -3.13 14.52
C SER A 46 -8.16 -4.14 14.04
N ALA A 47 -7.52 -3.91 12.90
CA ALA A 47 -6.54 -4.81 12.31
C ALA A 47 -5.12 -4.57 12.83
N ALA A 48 -4.77 -3.34 13.23
CA ALA A 48 -3.43 -2.92 13.64
C ALA A 48 -3.01 -3.41 15.04
N GLN A 49 -3.72 -4.37 15.63
CA GLN A 49 -3.43 -4.96 16.95
C GLN A 49 -2.19 -5.89 16.94
N GLY A 50 -1.65 -6.22 15.76
CA GLY A 50 -0.45 -7.03 15.59
C GLY A 50 -0.38 -7.63 14.18
N ASP A 51 0.81 -8.07 13.77
CA ASP A 51 1.05 -8.58 12.40
C ASP A 51 0.10 -9.73 12.01
N ALA A 52 -0.24 -10.62 12.96
CA ALA A 52 -1.14 -11.73 12.72
C ALA A 52 -2.59 -11.27 12.44
N ALA A 53 -3.10 -10.30 13.21
CA ALA A 53 -4.44 -9.74 13.00
C ALA A 53 -4.50 -8.92 11.70
N PHE A 54 -3.43 -8.18 11.41
CA PHE A 54 -3.29 -7.40 10.18
C PHE A 54 -3.29 -8.30 8.94
N GLY A 55 -2.50 -9.38 8.98
CA GLY A 55 -2.47 -10.41 7.94
C GLY A 55 -3.79 -11.16 7.80
N ALA A 56 -4.48 -11.49 8.91
CA ALA A 56 -5.79 -12.12 8.87
C ALA A 56 -6.87 -11.25 8.23
N ALA A 57 -6.71 -9.91 8.27
CA ALA A 57 -7.54 -8.96 7.53
C ALA A 57 -7.15 -8.83 6.04
N GLY A 58 -6.18 -9.60 5.56
CA GLY A 58 -5.64 -9.52 4.20
C GLY A 58 -4.84 -8.26 3.94
N LEU A 59 -4.23 -7.70 5.00
CA LEU A 59 -3.45 -6.47 4.95
C LEU A 59 -1.98 -6.74 5.27
N SER A 60 -1.11 -5.96 4.64
CA SER A 60 0.32 -5.90 4.99
C SER A 60 0.81 -4.46 4.97
N ALA A 61 1.80 -4.15 5.80
CA ALA A 61 2.42 -2.83 5.84
C ALA A 61 3.74 -2.85 5.07
N ALA A 62 4.04 -1.74 4.42
CA ALA A 62 5.30 -1.52 3.75
C ALA A 62 5.83 -0.11 4.06
N VAL A 63 7.15 0.04 4.01
CA VAL A 63 7.81 1.35 3.99
C VAL A 63 8.56 1.46 2.66
N TRP A 64 8.22 2.46 1.85
CA TRP A 64 8.78 2.62 0.50
C TRP A 64 8.71 1.33 -0.33
N SER A 65 7.51 0.73 -0.40
CA SER A 65 7.21 -0.52 -1.11
C SER A 65 8.02 -1.75 -0.67
N LYS A 66 8.64 -1.71 0.51
CA LYS A 66 9.27 -2.87 1.15
C LYS A 66 8.43 -3.31 2.34
N ALA A 67 7.97 -4.55 2.34
CA ALA A 67 7.18 -5.10 3.43
C ALA A 67 7.92 -4.99 4.77
N ARG A 68 7.20 -4.54 5.81
CA ARG A 68 7.71 -4.35 7.17
C ARG A 68 6.68 -4.82 8.20
N PRO A 69 7.14 -5.38 9.33
CA PRO A 69 6.24 -5.68 10.44
C PRO A 69 5.71 -4.39 11.05
N LEU A 70 4.57 -4.47 11.74
CA LEU A 70 3.98 -3.33 12.46
C LEU A 70 4.91 -2.76 13.54
N ALA A 71 5.80 -3.58 14.11
CA ALA A 71 6.81 -3.16 15.08
C ALA A 71 8.03 -2.42 14.46
N HIS A 72 8.06 -2.23 13.14
CA HIS A 72 9.16 -1.53 12.48
C HIS A 72 9.21 -0.06 12.92
N VAL A 73 10.36 0.37 13.44
CA VAL A 73 10.62 1.76 13.84
C VAL A 73 10.80 2.65 12.61
N LEU A 74 10.03 3.73 12.57
CA LEU A 74 10.02 4.70 11.49
C LEU A 74 11.14 5.74 11.62
N ARG A 75 11.49 6.33 10.49
CA ARG A 75 12.43 7.44 10.36
C ARG A 75 11.73 8.67 9.80
N ASP A 76 12.36 9.82 9.99
CA ASP A 76 11.89 11.05 9.37
C ASP A 76 11.79 10.92 7.84
N GLY A 77 10.68 11.35 7.28
CA GLY A 77 10.34 11.25 5.87
C GLY A 77 9.81 9.90 5.42
N ASP A 78 9.65 8.90 6.29
CA ASP A 78 9.14 7.59 5.87
C ASP A 78 7.70 7.66 5.36
N ARG A 79 7.44 6.88 4.30
CA ARG A 79 6.09 6.62 3.81
C ARG A 79 5.68 5.19 4.14
N VAL A 80 4.68 5.07 5.01
CA VAL A 80 3.99 3.83 5.35
C VAL A 80 2.87 3.59 4.34
N GLU A 81 2.85 2.40 3.75
CA GLU A 81 1.91 1.96 2.73
C GLU A 81 1.12 0.76 3.28
N VAL A 82 -0.21 0.85 3.29
CA VAL A 82 -1.09 -0.25 3.66
C VAL A 82 -1.54 -0.98 2.40
N LEU A 83 -1.02 -2.18 2.22
CA LEU A 83 -1.22 -3.04 1.07
C LEU A 83 -2.31 -4.08 1.34
N ARG A 84 -2.98 -4.51 0.28
CA ARG A 84 -3.98 -5.58 0.31
C ARG A 84 -3.43 -6.81 -0.40
N ASP A 85 -3.86 -7.98 0.04
CA ASP A 85 -3.50 -9.23 -0.61
C ASP A 85 -3.93 -9.26 -2.08
N LEU A 86 -3.06 -9.81 -2.91
CA LEU A 86 -3.32 -10.01 -4.32
C LEU A 86 -4.40 -11.06 -4.50
N GLN A 87 -5.56 -10.65 -5.02
CA GLN A 87 -6.68 -11.56 -5.32
C GLN A 87 -6.36 -12.50 -6.49
N ILE A 88 -5.53 -12.05 -7.43
CA ILE A 88 -5.07 -12.80 -8.59
C ILE A 88 -3.61 -12.44 -8.86
N ASP A 89 -2.85 -13.40 -9.38
CA ASP A 89 -1.47 -13.18 -9.80
C ASP A 89 -1.36 -11.94 -10.71
N PRO A 90 -0.35 -11.07 -10.53
CA PRO A 90 -0.24 -9.82 -11.28
C PRO A 90 -0.20 -10.00 -12.80
N MET A 91 0.43 -11.07 -13.31
CA MET A 91 0.49 -11.33 -14.75
C MET A 91 -0.88 -11.74 -15.28
N THR A 92 -1.58 -12.58 -14.53
CA THR A 92 -2.96 -12.97 -14.84
C THR A 92 -3.89 -11.76 -14.82
N ALA A 93 -3.79 -10.91 -13.80
CA ALA A 93 -4.54 -9.65 -13.69
C ALA A 93 -4.30 -8.74 -14.88
N ARG A 94 -3.03 -8.60 -15.28
CA ARG A 94 -2.64 -7.79 -16.42
C ARG A 94 -3.23 -8.34 -17.71
N ARG A 95 -3.19 -9.67 -17.92
CA ARG A 95 -3.78 -10.30 -19.11
C ARG A 95 -5.29 -10.11 -19.16
N VAL A 96 -6.01 -10.36 -18.06
CA VAL A 96 -7.47 -10.14 -17.99
C VAL A 96 -7.82 -8.68 -18.31
N ARG A 97 -7.08 -7.71 -17.73
CA ARG A 97 -7.28 -6.28 -18.03
C ARG A 97 -6.97 -5.94 -19.49
N PHE A 98 -5.95 -6.58 -20.07
CA PHE A 98 -5.60 -6.39 -21.48
C PHE A 98 -6.70 -6.89 -22.41
N GLU A 99 -7.19 -8.10 -22.19
CA GLU A 99 -8.32 -8.66 -22.96
C GLU A 99 -9.58 -7.80 -22.80
N ALA A 100 -9.90 -7.38 -21.56
CA ALA A 100 -11.03 -6.48 -21.29
C ALA A 100 -10.89 -5.10 -21.97
N ALA A 101 -9.66 -4.65 -22.26
CA ALA A 101 -9.38 -3.43 -23.00
C ALA A 101 -9.36 -3.62 -24.53
N GLY A 102 -9.82 -4.77 -25.03
CA GLY A 102 -9.87 -5.11 -26.46
C GLY A 102 -8.61 -5.80 -26.99
N GLY A 103 -7.73 -6.24 -26.10
CA GLY A 103 -6.60 -7.11 -26.41
C GLY A 103 -5.68 -6.57 -27.50
N ILE A 104 -5.16 -7.49 -28.32
CA ILE A 104 -4.22 -7.14 -29.40
C ILE A 104 -4.89 -6.30 -30.50
N ASP A 105 -6.19 -6.46 -30.70
CA ASP A 105 -6.91 -5.76 -31.76
C ASP A 105 -7.07 -4.27 -31.43
N ALA A 106 -7.31 -3.92 -30.17
CA ALA A 106 -7.29 -2.53 -29.71
C ALA A 106 -5.92 -1.88 -29.91
N LEU A 107 -4.82 -2.62 -29.73
CA LEU A 107 -3.48 -2.11 -30.02
C LEU A 107 -3.23 -1.95 -31.52
N ARG A 108 -3.67 -2.90 -32.36
CA ARG A 108 -3.55 -2.82 -33.82
C ARG A 108 -4.30 -1.64 -34.40
N GLN A 109 -5.51 -1.37 -33.89
CA GLN A 109 -6.28 -0.18 -34.24
C GLN A 109 -5.55 1.12 -33.87
N ARG A 110 -4.67 1.09 -32.86
CA ARG A 110 -3.78 2.19 -32.46
C ARG A 110 -2.41 2.17 -33.16
N GLY A 111 -2.25 1.38 -34.22
CA GLY A 111 -1.03 1.34 -35.02
C GLY A 111 0.09 0.43 -34.51
N TYR A 112 -0.18 -0.45 -33.53
CA TYR A 112 0.80 -1.44 -33.11
C TYR A 112 1.03 -2.50 -34.21
N ALA A 113 2.20 -2.46 -34.85
CA ALA A 113 2.56 -3.36 -35.94
C ALA A 113 3.05 -4.76 -35.50
N GLY A 114 3.28 -4.96 -34.19
CA GLY A 114 3.90 -6.17 -33.66
C GLY A 114 5.40 -6.29 -33.98
N ARG A 115 6.14 -6.99 -33.13
CA ARG A 115 7.53 -7.39 -33.45
C ARG A 115 7.46 -8.65 -34.31
N LYS A 116 7.91 -8.59 -35.58
CA LYS A 116 8.16 -9.82 -36.35
C LYS A 116 9.27 -10.59 -35.62
N ARG A 117 9.02 -11.86 -35.30
CA ARG A 117 10.05 -12.78 -34.81
C ARG A 117 11.07 -13.06 -35.90
#